data_AF-A0A1D8B422-F1
#
_entry.id   AF-A0A1D8B422-F1
#
_cell.length_a   1.000
_cell.length_b   1.000
_cell.length_c   1.000
_cell.angle_alpha   90.00
_cell.angle_beta   90.00
_cell.angle_gamma   90.00
#
_symmetry.space_group_name_H-M   'P 1'
#
loop_
_entity.id
_entity.type
_entity.pdbx_description
1 polymer ?
#
loop_
_entity_poly.entity_id
_entity_poly.type
_entity_poly.pdbx_seq_one_letter_code
_entity_poly.pdbx_strand_id
1 'polypeptide(L)'
;MTDVYVEAGDLERLHSGVDAVADGLAQVRVGDTAGYLPAGMVGSGSASVVMGACDTIDGLVEGVVEALRDYSSNVGETIAQFVATEDANTVAFQNIANSSGVN
;
A
#
# COMPACT_ATOMS: atom_id res chain seq x y z
N MET A 1 -18.55 -19.03 -11.77
CA MET A 1 -17.18 -18.53 -11.60
C MET A 1 -16.79 -17.94 -12.94
N THR A 2 -16.68 -16.62 -13.03
CA THR A 2 -16.25 -15.97 -14.28
C THR A 2 -14.73 -16.09 -14.34
N ASP A 3 -14.21 -16.67 -15.41
CA ASP A 3 -12.76 -16.75 -15.60
C ASP A 3 -12.19 -15.33 -15.70
N VAL A 4 -11.08 -15.09 -15.01
CA VAL A 4 -10.33 -13.84 -15.10
C VAL A 4 -9.30 -14.04 -16.21
N TYR A 5 -9.50 -13.34 -17.33
CA TYR A 5 -8.52 -13.32 -18.41
C TYR A 5 -7.39 -12.36 -18.05
N VAL A 6 -6.16 -12.87 -17.97
CA VAL A 6 -4.95 -12.12 -17.63
C VAL A 6 -3.98 -12.26 -18.80
N GLU A 7 -3.57 -11.15 -19.42
CA GLU A 7 -2.58 -11.21 -20.49
C GLU A 7 -1.18 -11.45 -19.90
N ALA A 8 -0.31 -12.08 -20.69
CA ALA A 8 1.09 -12.27 -20.29
C ALA A 8 1.74 -10.89 -20.02
N GLY A 9 2.35 -10.74 -18.85
CA GLY A 9 2.95 -9.48 -18.43
C GLY A 9 2.03 -8.55 -17.62
N ASP A 10 0.72 -8.83 -17.50
CA ASP A 10 -0.20 -7.95 -16.79
C ASP A 10 0.03 -7.96 -15.27
N LEU A 11 0.34 -9.12 -14.70
CA LEU A 11 0.63 -9.23 -13.27
C LEU A 11 1.96 -8.56 -12.94
N GLU A 12 2.96 -8.64 -13.81
CA GLU A 12 4.25 -7.97 -13.67
C GLU A 12 4.09 -6.45 -13.73
N ARG A 13 3.27 -5.95 -14.65
CA ARG A 13 2.91 -4.51 -14.71
C ARG A 13 2.17 -4.07 -13.46
N LEU A 14 1.25 -4.90 -12.96
CA LEU A 14 0.49 -4.62 -11.76
C LEU A 14 1.39 -4.55 -10.53
N HIS A 15 2.25 -5.55 -10.33
CA HIS A 15 3.26 -5.59 -9.27
C HIS A 15 4.16 -4.35 -9.31
N SER A 16 4.78 -4.08 -10.45
CA SER A 16 5.69 -2.93 -10.60
C SER A 16 4.97 -1.59 -10.41
N GLY A 17 3.72 -1.48 -10.86
CA GLY A 17 2.91 -0.27 -10.70
C GLY A 17 2.55 -0.01 -9.24
N VAL A 18 2.16 -1.05 -8.50
CA VAL A 18 1.83 -0.94 -7.07
C VAL A 18 3.06 -0.58 -6.24
N ASP A 19 4.21 -1.21 -6.50
CA ASP A 19 5.46 -0.87 -5.83
C ASP A 19 5.85 0.59 -6.05
N ALA A 20 5.74 1.08 -7.30
CA ALA A 20 6.05 2.46 -7.61
C ALA A 20 5.15 3.46 -6.85
N VAL A 21 3.86 3.13 -6.68
CA VAL A 21 2.93 3.95 -5.88
C VAL A 21 3.29 3.89 -4.40
N ALA A 22 3.61 2.71 -3.86
CA ALA A 22 4.02 2.54 -2.48
C ALA A 22 5.29 3.35 -2.17
N ASP A 23 6.29 3.31 -3.06
CA ASP A 23 7.53 4.07 -2.91
C ASP A 23 7.33 5.59 -3.01
N GLY A 24 6.40 6.03 -3.86
CA GLY A 24 6.01 7.44 -3.94
C GLY A 24 5.31 7.92 -2.67
N LEU A 25 4.41 7.12 -2.12
CA LEU A 25 3.69 7.45 -0.89
C LEU A 25 4.60 7.39 0.35
N ALA A 26 5.58 6.50 0.38
CA ALA A 26 6.56 6.42 1.47
C ALA A 26 7.38 7.70 1.65
N GLN A 27 7.48 8.53 0.61
CA GLN A 27 8.17 9.83 0.64
C GLN A 27 7.30 10.96 1.18
N VAL A 28 5.99 10.75 1.35
CA VAL A 28 5.08 11.78 1.86
C VAL A 28 5.25 11.88 3.39
N ARG A 29 5.74 13.05 3.82
CA ARG A 29 5.90 13.45 5.22
C ARG A 29 5.28 14.84 5.42
N VAL A 30 4.05 14.86 5.88
CA VAL A 30 3.27 16.08 6.10
C VAL A 30 3.78 16.81 7.34
N GLY A 31 4.20 16.09 8.39
CA GLY A 31 4.80 16.67 9.59
C GLY A 31 6.01 17.57 9.28
N ASP A 32 6.89 17.12 8.38
CA ASP A 32 8.10 17.86 7.99
C ASP A 32 7.77 19.18 7.27
N THR A 33 6.72 19.19 6.45
CA THR A 33 6.31 20.37 5.67
C THR A 33 5.45 21.32 6.51
N ALA A 34 4.64 20.81 7.43
CA ALA A 34 3.77 21.61 8.28
C ALA A 34 4.48 22.19 9.53
N GLY A 35 5.66 21.68 9.88
CA GLY A 35 6.44 22.07 11.06
C GLY A 35 6.85 23.55 11.15
N TYR A 36 6.79 24.31 10.05
CA TYR A 36 7.13 25.74 10.06
C TYR A 36 6.20 26.61 10.91
N LEU A 37 4.90 26.30 10.97
CA LEU A 37 3.91 27.07 11.75
C LEU A 37 4.00 26.79 13.26
N PRO A 38 4.03 25.52 13.73
CA PRO A 38 4.22 25.17 15.14
C PRO A 38 5.53 25.70 15.75
N ALA A 39 6.62 25.78 14.97
CA ALA A 39 7.92 26.27 15.43
C ALA A 39 7.88 27.73 15.91
N GLY A 40 6.95 28.56 15.39
CA GLY A 40 6.71 29.92 15.85
C GLY A 40 5.71 30.03 17.01
N MET A 41 5.06 28.93 17.38
CA MET A 41 3.94 28.88 18.33
C MET A 41 4.15 27.84 19.44
N VAL A 42 5.41 27.55 19.77
CA VAL A 42 5.84 26.56 20.77
C VAL A 42 5.07 26.75 22.09
N GLY A 43 4.38 25.70 22.52
CA GLY A 43 3.59 25.69 23.77
C GLY A 43 2.13 26.12 23.63
N SER A 44 1.67 26.51 22.43
CA SER A 44 0.24 26.81 22.19
C SER A 44 -0.57 25.54 21.90
N GLY A 45 -1.83 25.49 22.35
CA GLY A 45 -2.73 24.38 22.03
C GLY A 45 -2.99 24.21 20.53
N SER A 46 -2.97 25.30 19.76
CA SER A 46 -3.12 25.26 18.30
C SER A 46 -1.95 24.57 17.60
N ALA A 47 -0.72 24.76 18.08
CA ALA A 47 0.45 24.03 17.58
C ALA A 47 0.33 22.52 17.85
N SER A 48 -0.15 22.13 19.04
CA SER A 48 -0.40 20.72 19.36
C SER A 48 -1.48 20.08 18.47
N VAL A 49 -2.54 20.81 18.12
CA VAL A 49 -3.57 20.33 17.19
C VAL A 49 -2.99 20.08 15.79
N VAL A 50 -2.19 21.02 15.27
CA VAL A 50 -1.58 20.86 13.94
C VAL A 50 -0.57 19.71 13.92
N MET A 51 0.28 19.58 14.94
CA MET A 51 1.21 18.46 15.05
C MET A 51 0.48 17.12 15.11
N GLY A 52 -0.55 16.99 15.96
CA GLY A 52 -1.35 15.76 16.03
C GLY A 52 -2.08 15.41 14.74
N ALA A 53 -2.54 16.42 13.98
CA ALA A 53 -3.13 16.19 12.66
C ALA A 53 -2.07 15.69 11.65
N CYS A 54 -0.85 16.23 11.70
CA CYS A 54 0.23 15.79 10.83
C CYS A 54 0.66 14.36 11.14
N ASP A 55 0.87 14.04 12.42
CA ASP A 55 1.20 12.68 12.87
C ASP A 55 0.13 11.67 12.44
N THR A 56 -1.15 12.06 12.53
CA THR A 56 -2.27 11.23 12.07
C THR A 56 -2.21 10.98 10.57
N ILE A 57 -1.93 12.01 9.76
CA ILE A 57 -1.83 11.86 8.30
C ILE A 57 -0.64 10.99 7.94
N ASP A 58 0.53 11.21 8.55
CA ASP A 58 1.74 10.44 8.28
C ASP A 58 1.54 8.96 8.60
N GLY A 59 0.88 8.64 9.72
CA GLY A 59 0.52 7.25 10.07
C GLY A 59 -0.49 6.62 9.11
N LEU A 60 -1.49 7.38 8.62
CA LEU A 60 -2.45 6.89 7.62
C LEU A 60 -1.75 6.59 6.28
N VAL A 61 -0.84 7.46 5.85
CA VAL A 61 -0.05 7.26 4.63
C VAL A 61 0.85 6.02 4.76
N GLU A 62 1.51 5.84 5.91
CA GLU A 62 2.31 4.65 6.20
C GLU A 62 1.48 3.37 6.11
N GLY A 63 0.28 3.35 6.70
CA GLY A 63 -0.64 2.21 6.59
C GLY A 63 -1.07 1.90 5.15
N VAL A 64 -1.25 2.92 4.29
CA VAL A 64 -1.52 2.70 2.86
C VAL A 64 -0.31 2.10 2.14
N VAL A 65 0.90 2.57 2.44
CA VAL A 65 2.14 2.02 1.87
C VAL A 65 2.30 0.54 2.22
N GLU A 66 2.07 0.17 3.48
CA GLU A 66 2.12 -1.22 3.94
C GLU A 66 1.09 -2.09 3.20
N ALA A 67 -0.16 -1.64 3.11
CA ALA A 67 -1.21 -2.39 2.40
C ALA A 67 -0.89 -2.60 0.91
N LEU A 68 -0.27 -1.60 0.25
CA LEU A 68 0.17 -1.73 -1.13
C LEU A 68 1.33 -2.71 -1.27
N ARG A 69 2.28 -2.71 -0.34
CA ARG A 69 3.41 -3.67 -0.34
C ARG A 69 2.94 -5.10 -0.11
N ASP A 70 1.99 -5.31 0.79
CA ASP A 70 1.38 -6.62 1.02
C ASP A 70 0.65 -7.11 -0.25
N TYR A 71 -0.11 -6.21 -0.90
CA TYR A 71 -0.75 -6.52 -2.17
C TYR A 71 0.26 -6.89 -3.27
N SER A 72 1.33 -6.11 -3.42
CA SER A 72 2.39 -6.37 -4.40
C SER A 72 3.07 -7.72 -4.14
N SER A 73 3.38 -8.03 -2.88
CA SER A 73 3.93 -9.33 -2.47
C SER A 73 3.00 -10.48 -2.87
N ASN A 74 1.70 -10.36 -2.62
CA ASN A 74 0.71 -11.37 -3.03
C ASN A 74 0.66 -11.56 -4.55
N VAL A 75 0.78 -10.48 -5.33
CA VAL A 75 0.87 -10.58 -6.80
C VAL A 75 2.17 -11.28 -7.21
N GLY A 76 3.29 -10.98 -6.57
CA GLY A 76 4.58 -11.63 -6.83
C GLY A 76 4.56 -13.13 -6.54
N GLU A 77 3.96 -13.53 -5.41
CA GLU A 77 3.73 -14.94 -5.08
C GLU A 77 2.83 -15.63 -6.11
N THR A 78 1.80 -14.94 -6.58
CA THR A 78 0.89 -15.45 -7.62
C THR A 78 1.64 -15.68 -8.95
N ILE A 79 2.49 -14.75 -9.37
CA ILE A 79 3.35 -14.91 -10.55
C ILE A 79 4.28 -16.12 -10.37
N ALA A 80 4.92 -16.25 -9.21
CA ALA A 80 5.82 -17.37 -8.93
C ALA A 80 5.08 -18.72 -8.96
N GLN A 81 3.85 -18.77 -8.46
CA GLN A 81 2.99 -19.95 -8.56
C GLN A 81 2.66 -20.25 -10.03
N PHE A 82 2.25 -19.27 -10.83
CA PHE A 82 2.01 -19.46 -12.27
C PHE A 82 3.21 -20.07 -12.99
N VAL A 83 4.42 -19.52 -12.77
CA VAL A 83 5.66 -20.06 -13.36
C VAL A 83 5.94 -21.50 -12.89
N ALA A 84 5.71 -21.80 -11.61
CA ALA A 84 5.91 -23.15 -11.06
C ALA A 84 4.87 -24.17 -11.55
N THR A 85 3.70 -23.72 -11.99
CA THR A 85 2.61 -24.57 -12.51
C THR A 85 2.38 -24.38 -14.00
N GLU A 86 3.32 -23.78 -14.74
CA GLU A 86 3.23 -23.67 -16.21
C GLU A 86 3.16 -25.06 -16.90
N ASP A 87 3.57 -26.11 -16.19
CA ASP A 87 3.43 -27.53 -16.59
C ASP A 87 2.13 -28.21 -16.08
N ALA A 88 1.33 -27.52 -15.25
CA ALA A 88 0.09 -28.01 -14.63
C ALA A 88 -1.09 -27.10 -15.00
N ASN A 89 -1.87 -27.56 -15.99
CA ASN A 89 -2.99 -26.93 -16.70
C ASN A 89 -4.04 -26.08 -15.94
N THR A 90 -3.98 -25.84 -14.63
CA THR A 90 -4.95 -24.98 -13.92
C THR A 90 -4.38 -24.51 -12.58
N VAL A 91 -4.23 -23.19 -12.41
CA VAL A 91 -4.00 -22.57 -11.09
C VAL A 91 -5.25 -21.80 -10.69
N ALA A 92 -5.77 -22.07 -9.50
CA ALA A 92 -6.92 -21.36 -8.96
C ALA A 92 -6.47 -20.11 -8.20
N PHE A 93 -6.98 -18.94 -8.59
CA PHE A 93 -6.78 -17.70 -7.84
C PHE A 93 -7.48 -17.80 -6.48
N GLN A 94 -6.72 -17.88 -5.38
CA GLN A 94 -7.25 -17.64 -4.05
C GLN A 94 -7.22 -16.14 -3.79
N ASN A 95 -8.36 -15.49 -4.01
CA ASN A 95 -8.59 -14.18 -3.43
C ASN A 95 -8.63 -14.37 -1.91
N ILE A 96 -7.48 -14.19 -1.24
CA ILE A 96 -7.41 -14.05 0.20
C ILE A 96 -8.05 -12.69 0.48
N ALA A 97 -9.38 -12.68 0.56
CA ALA A 97 -10.09 -11.58 1.18
C ALA A 97 -9.46 -11.43 2.56
N ASN A 98 -8.68 -10.36 2.73
CA ASN A 98 -8.16 -9.98 4.02
C ASN A 98 -9.42 -9.67 4.84
N SER A 99 -9.88 -10.66 5.62
CA SER A 99 -11.00 -10.49 6.53
C SER A 99 -10.46 -9.65 7.68
N SER A 100 -10.27 -8.35 7.43
CA SER A 100 -10.29 -7.34 8.46
C SER A 100 -11.71 -7.38 9.00
N GLY A 101 -11.93 -8.29 9.95
CA GLY A 101 -13.17 -8.42 10.69
C GLY A 101 -13.49 -7.07 11.29
N VAL A 102 -14.40 -6.35 10.65
CA VAL A 102 -15.05 -5.21 11.25
C VAL A 102 -16.06 -5.81 12.23
N ASN A 103 -15.74 -5.71 13.51
CA ASN A 103 -16.70 -5.83 14.60
C ASN A 103 -16.68 -4.51 15.36
#